data_AF-A0A920F9T5-F1
#
_entry.id   AF-A0A920F9T5-F1
#
_cell.length_a   1.000
_cell.length_b   1.000
_cell.length_c   1.000
_cell.angle_alpha   90.00
_cell.angle_beta   90.00
_cell.angle_gamma   90.00
#
_symmetry.space_group_name_H-M   'P 1'
#
loop_
_entity.id
_entity.type
_entity.pdbx_description
1 polymer ?
#
loop_
_entity_poly.entity_id
_entity_poly.type
_entity_poly.pdbx_seq_one_letter_code
_entity_poly.pdbx_strand_id
1 'polypeptide(L)'
;MHDEALKVLPALISRLKLNRIILYGHSDGASIAAIFAGSKPTTIIEAVILEAPHVFVEEISMRDRMAKLAFENGKLKRGLKSITMILTAPLKIGAKLG
;
A
#
# COMPACT_ATOMS: atom_id res chain seq x y z
N MET A 1 4.45 0.45 -2.07
CA MET A 1 4.94 -0.63 -2.94
C MET A 1 6.38 -1.06 -2.63
N HIS A 2 7.35 -0.15 -2.53
CA HIS A 2 8.76 -0.55 -2.27
C HIS A 2 8.95 -1.25 -0.93
N ASP A 3 8.34 -0.75 0.15
CA ASP A 3 8.45 -1.40 1.46
C ASP A 3 7.79 -2.79 1.46
N GLU A 4 6.65 -2.93 0.80
CA GLU A 4 5.97 -4.21 0.65
C GLU A 4 6.84 -5.22 -0.11
N ALA A 5 7.45 -4.80 -1.23
CA ALA A 5 8.30 -5.64 -2.05
C ALA A 5 9.63 -6.03 -1.38
N LEU A 6 10.25 -5.10 -0.65
CA LEU A 6 11.62 -5.26 -0.14
C LEU A 6 11.68 -5.71 1.32
N LYS A 7 10.58 -5.61 2.08
CA LYS A 7 10.53 -5.97 3.50
C LYS A 7 9.44 -7.00 3.80
N VAL A 8 8.21 -6.73 3.36
CA VAL A 8 7.05 -7.56 3.74
C VAL A 8 7.04 -8.89 2.99
N LEU A 9 7.12 -8.85 1.66
CA LEU A 9 7.09 -10.06 0.82
C LEU A 9 8.25 -11.03 1.13
N PRO A 10 9.52 -10.59 1.30
CA PRO A 10 10.59 -11.48 1.72
C PRO A 10 10.35 -12.10 3.11
N ALA A 11 9.83 -11.33 4.06
CA ALA A 11 9.52 -11.83 5.40
C ALA A 11 8.40 -12.88 5.35
N LEU A 12 7.39 -12.68 4.50
CA LEU A 12 6.32 -13.65 4.28
C LEU A 12 6.85 -14.95 3.67
N ILE A 13 7.63 -14.86 2.58
CA ILE A 13 8.26 -16.01 1.92
C ILE A 13 9.11 -16.81 2.91
N SER A 14 9.91 -16.12 3.72
CA SER A 14 10.74 -16.74 4.76
C SER A 14 9.92 -17.44 5.83
N ARG A 15 8.85 -16.79 6.33
CA ARG A 15 8.00 -17.35 7.39
C ARG A 15 7.18 -18.56 6.90
N LEU A 16 6.80 -18.56 5.63
CA LEU A 16 6.15 -19.69 4.97
C LEU A 16 7.13 -20.77 4.50
N LYS A 17 8.45 -20.54 4.65
CA LYS A 17 9.53 -21.45 4.23
C LYS A 17 9.44 -21.86 2.76
N LEU A 18 9.04 -20.93 1.89
CA LEU A 18 8.93 -21.18 0.47
C LEU A 18 10.31 -21.13 -0.18
N ASN A 19 10.64 -22.14 -0.99
CA ASN A 19 11.93 -22.28 -1.66
C ASN A 19 11.82 -22.38 -3.19
N ARG A 20 10.59 -22.49 -3.72
CA ARG A 20 10.24 -22.32 -5.13
C ARG A 20 8.89 -21.64 -5.23
N ILE A 21 8.83 -20.52 -5.94
CA ILE A 21 7.64 -19.69 -6.04
C ILE A 21 7.41 -19.21 -7.46
N ILE A 22 6.14 -19.05 -7.80
CA ILE A 22 5.70 -18.26 -8.95
C ILE A 22 5.10 -16.98 -8.38
N LEU A 23 5.59 -15.84 -8.84
CA LEU A 23 5.04 -14.55 -8.44
C LEU A 23 3.95 -14.15 -9.43
N TYR A 24 2.74 -13.95 -8.93
CA TYR A 24 1.64 -13.36 -9.67
C TYR A 24 1.23 -12.05 -9.00
N GLY A 25 0.95 -11.03 -9.80
CA GLY A 25 0.39 -9.79 -9.31
C GLY A 25 -0.43 -9.06 -10.37
N HIS A 26 -1.42 -8.30 -9.90
CA HIS A 26 -2.24 -7.38 -10.68
C HIS A 26 -2.13 -5.96 -10.11
N SER A 27 -2.01 -4.93 -10.96
CA SER A 27 -1.89 -3.52 -10.56
C SER A 27 -0.76 -3.31 -9.53
N ASP A 28 -1.05 -2.85 -8.32
CA ASP A 28 -0.05 -2.68 -7.25
C ASP A 28 0.69 -3.98 -6.93
N GLY A 29 -0.02 -5.11 -6.94
CA GLY A 29 0.58 -6.43 -6.72
C GLY A 29 1.59 -6.79 -7.80
N ALA A 30 1.32 -6.41 -9.04
CA ALA A 30 2.23 -6.63 -10.16
C ALA A 30 3.51 -5.79 -10.00
N SER A 31 3.38 -4.52 -9.59
CA SER A 31 4.54 -3.67 -9.30
C SER A 31 5.36 -4.18 -8.11
N ILE A 32 4.71 -4.65 -7.04
CA ILE A 32 5.39 -5.26 -5.88
C ILE A 32 6.17 -6.51 -6.31
N ALA A 33 5.55 -7.39 -7.10
CA ALA A 33 6.20 -8.59 -7.63
C ALA A 33 7.40 -8.25 -8.52
N ALA A 34 7.25 -7.25 -9.40
CA ALA A 34 8.33 -6.78 -10.27
C ALA A 34 9.51 -6.21 -9.47
N ILE A 35 9.25 -5.36 -8.46
CA ILE A 35 10.30 -4.79 -7.60
C ILE A 35 11.03 -5.91 -6.85
N PHE A 36 10.31 -6.86 -6.25
CA PHE A 36 10.95 -7.95 -5.52
C PHE A 36 11.82 -8.82 -6.44
N ALA A 37 11.28 -9.26 -7.58
CA ALA A 37 12.01 -10.08 -8.55
C ALA A 37 13.23 -9.36 -9.15
N GLY A 38 13.14 -8.04 -9.37
CA GLY A 38 14.24 -7.22 -9.91
C GLY A 38 15.23 -6.70 -8.88
N SER A 39 14.95 -6.83 -7.59
CA SER A 39 15.76 -6.19 -6.53
C SER A 39 17.12 -6.86 -6.29
N LYS A 40 17.19 -8.20 -6.38
CA LYS A 40 18.40 -9.00 -6.18
C LYS A 40 18.29 -10.34 -6.90
N PRO A 41 19.40 -10.92 -7.39
CA PRO A 41 19.42 -12.28 -7.90
C PRO A 41 18.88 -13.27 -6.85
N THR A 42 17.96 -14.13 -7.25
CA THR A 42 17.40 -15.16 -6.39
C THR A 42 17.07 -16.40 -7.20
N THR A 43 17.29 -17.57 -6.63
CA THR A 43 17.05 -18.87 -7.27
C THR A 43 15.70 -19.46 -6.94
N ILE A 44 14.93 -18.83 -6.04
CA ILE A 44 13.65 -19.37 -5.58
C ILE A 44 12.48 -18.99 -6.51
N ILE A 45 12.65 -18.03 -7.42
CA ILE A 45 11.58 -17.57 -8.33
C ILE A 45 11.67 -18.38 -9.63
N GLU A 46 10.65 -19.16 -9.92
CA GLU A 46 10.55 -19.99 -11.14
C GLU A 46 9.91 -19.22 -12.30
N ALA A 47 8.97 -18.32 -11.99
CA ALA A 47 8.29 -17.49 -12.97
C ALA A 47 7.69 -16.23 -12.33
N VAL A 48 7.43 -15.22 -13.16
CA VAL A 48 6.77 -13.97 -12.78
C VAL A 48 5.67 -13.66 -13.80
N ILE A 49 4.44 -13.43 -13.32
CA ILE A 49 3.27 -13.09 -14.13
C ILE A 49 2.73 -11.76 -13.63
N LEU A 50 2.73 -10.75 -14.49
CA LEU A 50 2.41 -9.36 -14.14
C LEU A 50 1.26 -8.86 -15.00
N GLU A 51 0.17 -8.45 -14.35
CA GLU A 51 -0.97 -7.83 -15.02
C GLU A 51 -1.09 -6.36 -14.64
N ALA A 52 -1.14 -5.49 -15.65
CA ALA A 52 -1.26 -4.04 -15.51
C ALA A 52 -0.31 -3.41 -14.45
N PRO A 53 1.00 -3.74 -14.43
CA PRO A 53 1.91 -3.17 -13.44
C PRO A 53 2.07 -1.66 -13.66
N HIS A 54 2.14 -0.93 -12.55
CA HIS A 54 2.54 0.48 -12.56
C HIS A 54 4.07 0.56 -12.72
N VAL A 55 4.56 0.43 -13.96
CA VAL A 55 5.99 0.43 -14.31
C VAL A 55 6.54 1.82 -14.70
N PHE A 56 5.67 2.74 -15.09
CA PHE A 56 6.05 4.09 -15.47
C PHE A 56 5.20 5.11 -14.73
N VAL A 57 5.86 6.15 -14.23
CA VAL A 57 5.19 7.35 -13.72
C VAL A 57 5.43 8.44 -14.74
N GLU A 58 4.39 8.79 -15.50
CA GLU A 58 4.45 9.89 -16.45
C GLU A 58 4.69 11.23 -15.72
N GLU A 59 5.33 12.17 -16.39
CA GLU A 59 5.69 13.47 -15.80
C GLU A 59 4.47 14.24 -15.27
N ILE A 60 3.31 14.07 -15.91
CA ILE A 60 2.04 14.65 -15.47
C ILE A 60 1.59 14.13 -14.09
N SER A 61 1.90 12.87 -13.77
CA SER A 61 1.63 12.25 -12.47
C SER A 61 2.52 12.81 -11.35
N MET A 62 3.64 13.45 -11.69
CA MET A 62 4.49 14.15 -10.71
C MET A 62 3.92 15.50 -10.26
N ARG A 63 2.93 16.07 -11.00
CA ARG A 63 2.17 17.24 -10.55
C ARG A 63 1.32 16.95 -9.31
N ASP A 64 1.09 15.67 -9.01
CA ASP A 64 0.38 15.20 -7.81
C ASP A 64 1.11 15.53 -6.49
N ARG A 65 2.40 15.89 -6.54
CA ARG A 65 3.08 16.49 -5.37
C ARG A 65 2.39 17.77 -4.90
N MET A 66 1.80 18.55 -5.81
CA MET A 66 1.02 19.72 -5.45
C MET A 66 -0.30 19.35 -4.78
N ALA A 67 -0.94 18.25 -5.19
CA ALA A 67 -2.12 17.73 -4.51
C ALA A 67 -1.78 17.22 -3.10
N LYS A 68 -0.63 16.56 -2.93
CA LYS A 68 -0.13 16.15 -1.61
C LYS A 68 0.16 17.36 -0.71
N LEU A 69 0.86 18.38 -1.22
CA LEU A 69 1.10 19.62 -0.48
C LEU A 69 -0.20 20.36 -0.14
N ALA A 70 -1.14 20.40 -1.08
CA ALA A 70 -2.47 20.98 -0.85
C ALA A 70 -3.28 20.18 0.18
N PHE A 71 -3.13 18.85 0.23
CA PHE A 71 -3.74 18.02 1.26
C PHE A 71 -3.11 18.25 2.64
N GLU A 72 -1.77 18.24 2.72
CA GLU A 72 -1.03 18.42 3.97
C GLU A 72 -1.23 19.80 4.57
N ASN A 73 -1.24 20.84 3.74
CA ASN A 73 -1.36 22.24 4.17
C ASN A 73 -2.80 22.78 4.12
N GLY A 74 -3.70 22.08 3.43
CA GLY A 74 -5.08 22.51 3.24
C GLY A 74 -6.05 22.09 4.35
N LYS A 75 -7.31 22.52 4.20
CA LYS A 75 -8.37 22.25 5.18
C LYS A 75 -8.89 20.80 5.12
N LEU A 76 -8.64 20.09 4.01
CA LEU A 76 -9.16 18.73 3.76
C LEU A 76 -8.67 17.72 4.81
N LYS A 77 -7.38 17.73 5.17
CA LYS A 77 -6.81 16.87 6.22
C LYS A 77 -7.45 17.10 7.59
N ARG A 78 -7.73 18.36 7.95
CA ARG A 78 -8.43 18.71 9.21
C ARG A 78 -9.89 18.26 9.18
N GLY A 79 -10.57 18.44 8.03
CA GLY A 79 -11.95 18.00 7.85
C GLY A 79 -12.12 16.49 8.00
N LEU A 80 -11.28 15.70 7.34
CA LEU A 80 -11.31 14.24 7.43
C LEU A 80 -11.00 13.75 8.86
N LYS A 81 -10.02 14.34 9.54
CA LYS A 81 -9.70 14.00 10.93
C LYS A 81 -10.87 14.29 11.89
N SER A 82 -11.65 15.35 11.62
CA SER A 82 -12.83 15.71 12.40
C SER A 82 -13.97 14.70 12.19
N ILE A 83 -14.17 14.20 10.96
CA ILE A 83 -15.15 13.16 10.65
C ILE A 83 -14.79 11.84 11.36
N THR A 84 -13.52 11.42 11.33
CA THR A 84 -13.07 10.22 12.05
C THR A 84 -13.25 10.35 13.57
N MET A 85 -13.10 11.55 14.13
CA MET A 85 -13.31 11.80 15.57
C MET A 85 -14.79 11.74 15.97
N ILE A 86 -15.70 12.22 15.11
CA ILE A 86 -17.15 12.12 15.35
C ILE A 86 -17.60 10.66 15.33
N LEU A 87 -17.06 9.84 14.42
CA LEU A 87 -17.43 8.43 14.29
C LEU A 87 -16.86 7.52 15.40
N THR A 88 -15.88 8.01 16.16
CA THR A 88 -15.22 7.25 17.26
C THR A 88 -15.53 7.80 18.65
N ALA A 89 -16.31 8.88 18.77
CA ALA A 89 -16.76 9.39 20.05
C ALA A 89 -17.77 8.42 20.69
N PRO A 90 -17.56 7.98 21.95
CA PRO A 90 -18.51 7.09 22.62
C PRO A 90 -19.86 7.82 22.75
N LEU A 91 -20.92 7.20 22.22
CA LEU A 91 -22.30 7.65 22.40
C LEU A 91 -22.58 7.76 23.91
N LYS A 92 -22.70 8.98 24.43
CA LYS A 92 -23.23 9.23 25.76
C LYS A 92 -24.73 8.91 25.73
N ILE A 93 -25.08 7.65 25.89
CA ILE A 93 -26.46 7.24 26.18
C ILE A 93 -26.72 7.63 27.63
N GLY A 94 -27.38 8.78 27.82
CA GLY A 94 -27.88 9.21 29.11
C GLY A 94 -29.04 8.31 29.54
N ALA A 95 -28.75 7.29 30.33
CA ALA A 95 -29.77 6.55 31.05
C ALA A 95 -30.33 7.42 32.18
N LYS A 96 -31.41 8.15 31.91
CA LYS A 96 -32.40 8.44 32.96
C LYS A 96 -33.32 7.22 33.03
N LEU A 97 -33.07 6.35 34.00
CA LEU A 97 -34.05 5.38 34.46
C LEU A 97 -34.61 5.92 35.77
N GLY A 98 -35.87 6.34 35.72
CA GLY A 98 -36.76 6.53 36.86
C GLY A 98 -37.89 5.52 36.76
#